data_AF-Q2KTD3-F1
#
_entry.id   AF-Q2KTD3-F1
#
_cell.length_a   1.000
_cell.length_b   1.000
_cell.length_c   1.000
_cell.angle_alpha   90.00
_cell.angle_beta   90.00
_cell.angle_gamma   90.00
#
_symmetry.space_group_name_H-M   'P 1'
#
loop_
_entity.id
_entity.type
_entity.pdbx_description
1 polymer ?
#
loop_
_entity_poly.entity_id
_entity_poly.type
_entity_poly.pdbx_seq_one_letter_code
_entity_poly.pdbx_strand_id
1 'polypeptide(L)'
;MKNNNVTEKDLFYILDLFEHMKVTYWLDGGWGVDVLTGKQQREHRDIDIDFDAQHTQKVIQKLEDIGYKIEVDWMPSRMELKHEEYGYLDIHPINLNDDGSITQANPEGGNYVFQNDWFSETNYKGRKIPCISKEAQLLFHSGYDLTEKDHFDIKNLKSIT
;
A
#
# COMPACT_ATOMS: atom_id res chain seq x y z
N MET A 1 20.47 -17.76 1.22
CA MET A 1 19.24 -17.61 0.41
C MET A 1 18.73 -16.21 0.69
N LYS A 2 18.60 -15.34 -0.31
CA LYS A 2 18.03 -14.00 -0.10
C LYS A 2 16.59 -14.19 0.36
N ASN A 3 16.22 -13.59 1.49
CA ASN A 3 14.82 -13.62 1.94
C ASN A 3 14.01 -12.87 0.88
N ASN A 4 13.09 -13.56 0.21
CA ASN A 4 12.25 -12.97 -0.83
C ASN A 4 11.01 -12.27 -0.25
N ASN A 5 10.97 -12.13 1.08
CA ASN A 5 9.80 -11.68 1.82
C ASN A 5 10.15 -10.42 2.60
N VAL A 6 9.20 -9.50 2.65
CA VAL A 6 9.22 -8.31 3.49
C VAL A 6 8.93 -8.75 4.92
N THR A 7 9.78 -8.38 5.87
CA THR A 7 9.51 -8.59 7.30
C THR A 7 8.72 -7.42 7.90
N GLU A 8 8.11 -7.61 9.07
CA GLU A 8 7.43 -6.51 9.79
C GLU A 8 8.38 -5.32 10.08
N LYS A 9 9.67 -5.62 10.30
CA LYS A 9 10.68 -4.58 10.50
C LYS A 9 10.91 -3.77 9.22
N ASP A 10 10.96 -4.46 8.07
CA ASP A 10 11.14 -3.81 6.78
C ASP A 10 9.92 -2.95 6.44
N LEU A 11 8.70 -3.48 6.67
CA LEU A 11 7.47 -2.71 6.57
C LEU A 11 7.58 -1.41 7.36
N PHE A 12 7.86 -1.48 8.66
CA PHE A 12 7.95 -0.30 9.52
C PHE A 12 9.02 0.70 9.06
N TYR A 13 10.16 0.22 8.59
CA TYR A 13 11.18 1.09 8.01
C TYR A 13 10.66 1.85 6.78
N ILE A 14 9.93 1.19 5.88
CA ILE A 14 9.33 1.85 4.72
C ILE A 14 8.25 2.86 5.15
N LEU A 15 7.38 2.51 6.10
CA LEU A 15 6.38 3.45 6.64
C LEU A 15 7.05 4.70 7.25
N ASP A 16 8.15 4.51 8.00
CA ASP A 16 8.92 5.60 8.59
C ASP A 16 9.45 6.57 7.52
N LEU A 17 9.76 6.11 6.30
CA LEU A 17 10.20 6.99 5.22
C LEU A 17 9.12 8.02 4.87
N PHE A 18 7.87 7.59 4.69
CA PHE A 18 6.77 8.47 4.35
C PHE A 18 6.45 9.44 5.51
N GLU A 19 6.45 8.94 6.74
CA GLU A 19 6.24 9.75 7.95
C GLU A 19 7.33 10.82 8.15
N HIS A 20 8.60 10.49 7.91
CA HIS A 20 9.72 11.44 7.98
C HIS A 20 9.68 12.45 6.83
N MET A 21 9.28 12.01 5.63
CA MET A 21 9.07 12.90 4.49
C MET A 21 7.87 13.83 4.66
N LYS A 22 6.97 13.56 5.62
CA LYS A 22 5.69 14.28 5.78
C LYS A 22 4.82 14.17 4.53
N VAL A 23 4.80 12.98 3.94
CA VAL A 23 3.94 12.62 2.82
C VAL A 23 2.74 11.88 3.38
N THR A 24 1.52 12.32 3.07
CA THR A 24 0.32 11.57 3.41
C THR A 24 0.30 10.27 2.62
N TYR A 25 0.06 9.16 3.30
CA TYR A 25 0.05 7.83 2.70
C TYR A 25 -0.89 6.89 3.47
N TRP A 26 -1.24 5.78 2.83
CA TRP A 26 -1.94 4.66 3.44
C TRP A 26 -1.31 3.34 3.00
N LEU A 27 -1.16 2.43 3.95
CA LEU A 27 -0.78 1.04 3.66
C LEU A 27 -1.95 0.30 3.02
N ASP A 28 -1.67 -0.40 1.92
CA ASP A 28 -2.61 -1.28 1.22
C ASP A 28 -2.02 -2.71 1.10
N GLY A 29 -2.60 -3.53 0.24
CA GLY A 29 -2.18 -4.88 -0.08
C GLY A 29 -2.26 -5.85 1.09
N GLY A 30 -1.49 -6.94 0.97
CA GLY A 30 -1.46 -8.00 1.97
C GLY A 30 -1.01 -7.53 3.36
N TRP A 31 -0.06 -6.61 3.43
CA TRP A 31 0.36 -6.03 4.70
C TRP A 31 -0.73 -5.17 5.34
N GLY A 32 -1.51 -4.43 4.54
CA GLY A 32 -2.69 -3.70 5.01
C GLY A 32 -3.70 -4.64 5.67
N VAL A 33 -3.97 -5.80 5.06
CA VAL A 33 -4.83 -6.85 5.64
C VAL A 33 -4.30 -7.32 7.00
N ASP A 34 -3.02 -7.67 7.08
CA ASP A 34 -2.42 -8.16 8.33
C ASP A 34 -2.44 -7.09 9.43
N VAL A 35 -2.17 -5.83 9.08
CA VAL A 35 -2.23 -4.69 9.99
C VAL A 35 -3.64 -4.49 10.55
N LEU A 36 -4.68 -4.61 9.72
CA LEU A 36 -6.08 -4.59 10.18
C LEU A 36 -6.41 -5.75 11.12
N THR A 37 -5.79 -6.92 10.94
CA THR A 37 -6.01 -8.07 11.82
C THR A 37 -5.22 -8.02 13.14
N GLY A 38 -4.32 -7.04 13.30
CA GLY A 38 -3.53 -6.83 14.52
C GLY A 38 -2.32 -7.75 14.67
N LYS A 39 -2.06 -8.66 13.71
CA LYS A 39 -0.85 -9.50 13.66
C LYS A 39 -0.55 -9.97 12.23
N GLN A 40 0.70 -10.31 11.97
CA GLN A 40 1.09 -10.97 10.72
C GLN A 40 0.46 -12.37 10.60
N GLN A 41 -0.21 -12.65 9.48
CA GLN A 41 -0.93 -13.90 9.18
C GLN A 41 -0.19 -14.78 8.17
N ARG A 42 0.62 -14.17 7.29
CA ARG A 42 1.42 -14.86 6.27
C ARG A 42 2.70 -14.09 5.94
N GLU A 43 3.55 -14.71 5.13
CA GLU A 43 4.68 -14.01 4.50
C GLU A 43 4.17 -13.11 3.37
N HIS A 44 4.84 -11.99 3.15
CA HIS A 44 4.51 -11.00 2.13
C HIS A 44 5.70 -10.79 1.20
N ARG A 45 5.46 -10.77 -0.11
CA ARG A 45 6.48 -10.51 -1.15
C ARG A 45 6.79 -9.02 -1.27
N ASP A 46 5.77 -8.20 -1.03
CA ASP A 46 5.68 -6.80 -1.40
C ASP A 46 5.03 -5.98 -0.28
N ILE A 47 5.10 -4.66 -0.44
CA ILE A 47 4.31 -3.65 0.27
C ILE A 47 3.58 -2.84 -0.80
N ASP A 48 2.32 -2.51 -0.58
CA ASP A 48 1.56 -1.55 -1.39
C ASP A 48 1.33 -0.27 -0.60
N ILE A 49 1.64 0.88 -1.19
CA ILE A 49 1.43 2.19 -0.55
C ILE A 49 0.68 3.13 -1.48
N ASP A 50 -0.51 3.53 -1.07
CA ASP A 50 -1.18 4.71 -1.62
C ASP A 50 -0.56 5.97 -1.02
N PHE A 51 -0.25 6.98 -1.84
CA PHE A 51 0.34 8.21 -1.33
C PHE A 51 -0.08 9.44 -2.11
N ASP A 52 0.02 10.60 -1.46
CA ASP A 52 -0.32 11.88 -2.06
C ASP A 52 0.54 12.20 -3.31
N ALA A 53 -0.12 12.19 -4.47
CA ALA A 53 0.50 12.34 -5.78
C ALA A 53 1.27 13.65 -5.94
N GLN A 54 0.99 14.69 -5.15
CA GLN A 54 1.75 15.94 -5.17
C GLN A 54 3.24 15.74 -4.82
N HIS A 55 3.57 14.65 -4.13
CA HIS A 55 4.92 14.32 -3.68
C HIS A 55 5.60 13.23 -4.52
N THR A 56 5.02 12.81 -5.64
CA THR A 56 5.52 11.73 -6.51
C THR A 56 7.02 11.77 -6.75
N GLN A 57 7.56 12.88 -7.27
CA GLN A 57 9.00 12.97 -7.57
C GLN A 57 9.88 12.83 -6.33
N LYS A 58 9.44 13.40 -5.20
CA LYS A 58 10.16 13.32 -3.93
C LYS A 58 10.19 11.89 -3.38
N VAL A 59 9.06 11.18 -3.48
CA VAL A 59 8.94 9.77 -3.04
C VAL A 59 9.84 8.88 -3.89
N ILE A 60 9.76 8.99 -5.22
CA ILE A 60 10.59 8.21 -6.15
C ILE A 60 12.07 8.44 -5.87
N GLN A 61 12.50 9.70 -5.80
CA GLN A 61 13.91 10.02 -5.51
C GLN A 61 14.37 9.42 -4.19
N LYS A 62 13.55 9.51 -3.14
CA LYS A 62 13.90 8.96 -1.82
C LYS A 62 14.06 7.44 -1.86
N LEU A 63 13.19 6.74 -2.60
CA LEU A 63 13.27 5.29 -2.76
C LEU A 63 14.53 4.89 -3.55
N GLU A 64 14.84 5.60 -4.63
CA GLU A 64 16.08 5.37 -5.39
C GLU A 64 17.34 5.62 -4.55
N ASP A 65 17.35 6.68 -3.73
CA ASP A 65 18.46 7.04 -2.83
C ASP A 65 18.77 5.94 -1.81
N ILE A 66 17.75 5.19 -1.36
CA ILE A 66 17.94 4.06 -0.44
C ILE A 66 18.15 2.73 -1.17
N GLY A 67 18.21 2.75 -2.51
CA GLY A 67 18.62 1.62 -3.33
C GLY A 67 17.51 0.91 -4.10
N TYR A 68 16.23 1.33 -3.99
CA TYR A 68 15.18 0.75 -4.81
C TYR A 68 15.46 0.99 -6.29
N LYS A 69 15.10 0.03 -7.13
CA LYS A 69 15.16 0.11 -8.59
C LYS A 69 13.76 -0.01 -9.15
N ILE A 70 13.42 0.85 -10.09
CA ILE A 70 12.15 0.79 -10.81
C ILE A 70 12.17 -0.46 -11.69
N GLU A 71 11.25 -1.39 -11.45
CA GLU A 71 11.06 -2.58 -12.29
C GLU A 71 10.03 -2.29 -13.38
N VAL A 72 8.94 -1.59 -13.02
CA VAL A 72 7.80 -1.34 -13.90
C VAL A 72 7.22 0.05 -13.60
N ASP A 73 7.15 0.92 -14.62
CA ASP A 73 6.62 2.29 -14.52
C ASP A 73 5.29 2.42 -15.27
N TRP A 74 4.20 2.65 -14.53
CA TRP A 74 2.84 2.85 -15.05
C TRP A 74 2.29 4.20 -14.56
N MET A 75 3.16 5.18 -14.32
CA MET A 75 2.74 6.48 -13.85
C MET A 75 1.80 7.17 -14.86
N PRO A 76 0.77 7.90 -14.38
CA PRO A 76 0.51 8.26 -12.99
C PRO A 76 -0.32 7.26 -12.17
N SER A 77 -0.56 6.05 -12.67
CA SER A 77 -1.41 5.06 -11.98
C SER A 77 -0.65 4.34 -10.87
N ARG A 78 0.53 3.78 -11.16
CA ARG A 78 1.35 3.03 -10.20
C ARG A 78 2.82 2.93 -10.63
N MET A 79 3.69 2.52 -9.72
CA MET A 79 5.07 2.11 -10.02
C MET A 79 5.48 0.92 -9.13
N GLU A 80 6.04 -0.14 -9.73
CA GLU A 80 6.66 -1.26 -9.00
C GLU A 80 8.16 -1.01 -8.90
N LEU A 81 8.67 -1.09 -7.67
CA LEU A 81 10.08 -0.98 -7.37
C LEU A 81 10.56 -2.22 -6.61
N LYS A 82 11.87 -2.48 -6.70
CA LYS A 82 12.52 -3.60 -6.02
C LYS A 82 13.81 -3.18 -5.34
N HIS A 83 13.97 -3.61 -4.09
CA HIS A 83 15.20 -3.50 -3.31
C HIS A 83 15.83 -4.88 -3.11
N GLU A 84 17.15 -4.97 -3.02
CA GLU A 84 17.82 -6.26 -2.78
C GLU A 84 17.57 -6.85 -1.39
N GLU A 85 17.36 -5.99 -0.39
CA GLU A 85 17.10 -6.35 1.02
C GLU A 85 15.62 -6.26 1.39
N TYR A 86 14.89 -5.27 0.86
CA TYR A 86 13.54 -4.91 1.32
C TYR A 86 12.43 -5.44 0.41
N GLY A 87 12.76 -6.25 -0.60
CA GLY A 87 11.77 -6.86 -1.49
C GLY A 87 11.12 -5.87 -2.45
N TYR A 88 9.89 -6.19 -2.87
CA TYR A 88 9.11 -5.37 -3.78
C TYR A 88 8.31 -4.30 -3.04
N LEU A 89 8.07 -3.17 -3.70
CA LEU A 89 7.24 -2.07 -3.23
C LEU A 89 6.46 -1.53 -4.42
N ASP A 90 5.14 -1.58 -4.33
CA ASP A 90 4.24 -0.92 -5.26
C ASP A 90 3.77 0.40 -4.64
N ILE A 91 3.95 1.49 -5.38
CA ILE A 91 3.46 2.82 -4.99
C ILE A 91 2.34 3.27 -5.92
N HIS A 92 1.27 3.79 -5.33
CA HIS A 92 0.04 4.17 -6.01
C HIS A 92 -0.24 5.66 -5.74
N PRO A 93 0.12 6.57 -6.65
CA PRO A 93 -0.15 7.99 -6.48
C PRO A 93 -1.66 8.25 -6.53
N ILE A 94 -2.18 8.89 -5.48
CA ILE A 94 -3.57 9.32 -5.37
C ILE A 94 -3.66 10.83 -5.21
N ASN A 95 -4.63 11.46 -5.86
CA ASN A 95 -4.89 12.89 -5.76
C ASN A 95 -5.86 13.13 -4.60
N LEU A 96 -5.47 13.99 -3.67
CA LEU A 96 -6.34 14.53 -2.62
C LEU A 96 -6.90 15.87 -3.11
N ASN A 97 -8.11 15.87 -3.67
CA ASN A 97 -8.66 17.03 -4.35
C ASN A 97 -9.30 18.03 -3.38
N ASP A 98 -9.34 19.31 -3.75
CA ASP A 98 -9.92 20.38 -2.93
C ASP A 98 -11.42 20.21 -2.67
N ASP A 99 -12.13 19.49 -3.55
CA ASP A 99 -13.54 19.14 -3.37
C ASP A 99 -13.77 18.01 -2.35
N GLY A 100 -12.69 17.49 -1.78
CA GLY A 100 -12.66 16.41 -0.81
C GLY A 100 -12.66 15.02 -1.45
N SER A 101 -12.70 14.88 -2.78
CA SER A 101 -12.61 13.56 -3.41
C SER A 101 -11.17 13.03 -3.44
N ILE A 102 -11.03 11.71 -3.40
CA ILE A 102 -9.76 11.02 -3.61
C ILE A 102 -9.82 10.30 -4.96
N THR A 103 -8.83 10.51 -5.82
CA THR A 103 -8.81 9.93 -7.17
C THR A 103 -7.48 9.32 -7.56
N GLN A 104 -7.51 8.25 -8.34
CA GLN A 104 -6.32 7.64 -8.96
C GLN A 104 -6.48 7.60 -10.47
N ALA A 105 -5.39 7.82 -11.20
CA ALA A 105 -5.42 7.73 -12.65
C ALA A 105 -5.74 6.32 -13.13
N ASN A 106 -6.70 6.21 -14.05
CA ASN A 106 -7.02 4.96 -14.73
C ASN A 106 -6.14 4.83 -15.99
N PRO A 107 -5.38 3.73 -16.17
CA PRO A 107 -4.62 3.48 -17.40
C PRO A 107 -5.47 3.50 -18.68
N GLU A 108 -6.76 3.20 -18.59
CA GLU A 108 -7.71 3.19 -19.71
C GLU A 108 -8.33 4.57 -20.00
N GLY A 109 -8.00 5.59 -19.19
CA GLY A 109 -8.48 6.96 -19.32
C GLY A 109 -9.45 7.36 -18.20
N GLY A 110 -9.38 8.63 -17.80
CA GLY A 110 -10.13 9.17 -16.66
C GLY A 110 -9.48 8.82 -15.32
N ASN A 111 -10.28 8.85 -14.26
CA ASN A 111 -9.83 8.53 -12.90
C ASN A 111 -10.82 7.59 -12.21
N TYR A 112 -10.30 6.72 -11.35
CA TYR A 112 -11.08 6.08 -10.31
C TYR A 112 -11.39 7.11 -9.22
N VAL A 113 -12.61 7.08 -8.69
CA VAL A 113 -13.04 7.92 -7.57
C VAL A 113 -13.25 7.02 -6.36
N PHE A 114 -12.63 7.36 -5.25
CA PHE A 114 -12.69 6.60 -4.02
C PHE A 114 -13.49 7.35 -2.95
N GLN A 115 -14.04 6.61 -2.00
CA GLN A 115 -14.72 7.20 -0.85
C GLN A 115 -13.67 7.54 0.22
N ASN A 116 -13.83 8.68 0.89
CA ASN A 116 -12.84 9.13 1.87
C ASN A 116 -12.71 8.19 3.07
N ASP A 117 -13.80 7.52 3.46
CA ASP A 117 -13.84 6.57 4.57
C ASP A 117 -13.11 5.25 4.26
N TRP A 118 -12.70 5.03 3.01
CA TRP A 118 -11.82 3.93 2.61
C TRP A 118 -10.38 4.17 3.06
N PHE A 119 -9.99 5.41 3.32
CA PHE A 119 -8.65 5.79 3.76
C PHE A 119 -8.65 6.08 5.26
N SER A 120 -8.23 5.09 6.05
CA SER A 120 -8.42 5.06 7.50
C SER A 120 -7.08 4.83 8.21
N GLU A 121 -7.14 4.35 9.44
CA GLU A 121 -5.99 3.99 10.26
C GLU A 121 -6.36 2.94 11.30
N THR A 122 -5.38 2.15 11.74
CA THR A 122 -5.57 1.17 12.82
C THR A 122 -4.41 1.17 13.80
N ASN A 123 -4.63 0.58 14.98
CA ASN A 123 -3.57 0.35 15.96
C ASN A 123 -3.01 -1.06 15.79
N TYR A 124 -1.79 -1.16 15.31
CA TYR A 124 -1.06 -2.42 15.15
C TYR A 124 0.10 -2.46 16.14
N LYS A 125 0.01 -3.34 17.15
CA LYS A 125 1.04 -3.52 18.19
C LYS A 125 1.49 -2.22 18.86
N GLY A 126 0.56 -1.28 19.07
CA GLY A 126 0.84 0.03 19.69
C GLY A 126 1.37 1.10 18.72
N ARG A 127 1.55 0.77 17.43
CA ARG A 127 1.80 1.74 16.37
C ARG A 127 0.49 2.07 15.67
N LYS A 128 0.21 3.37 15.50
CA LYS A 128 -0.90 3.84 14.66
C LYS A 128 -0.43 3.83 13.21
N ILE A 129 -1.10 3.07 12.35
CA ILE A 129 -0.72 2.90 10.95
C ILE A 129 -1.89 3.38 10.07
N PRO A 130 -1.70 4.42 9.24
CA PRO A 130 -2.63 4.75 8.17
C PRO A 130 -2.72 3.58 7.18
N CYS A 131 -3.92 3.10 6.90
CA CYS A 131 -4.16 2.00 5.98
C CYS A 131 -5.55 2.11 5.36
N ILE A 132 -5.78 1.43 4.23
CA ILE A 132 -7.14 1.36 3.70
C ILE A 132 -8.05 0.54 4.63
N SER A 133 -9.35 0.79 4.57
CA SER A 133 -10.34 0.14 5.43
C SER A 133 -10.54 -1.34 5.04
N LYS A 134 -11.16 -2.09 5.94
CA LYS A 134 -11.60 -3.47 5.66
C LYS A 134 -12.55 -3.52 4.45
N GLU A 135 -13.46 -2.56 4.37
CA GLU A 135 -14.45 -2.45 3.30
C GLU A 135 -13.76 -2.21 1.95
N ALA A 136 -12.75 -1.33 1.93
CA ALA A 136 -11.94 -1.05 0.76
C ALA A 136 -11.13 -2.28 0.32
N GLN A 137 -10.46 -2.96 1.26
CA GLN A 137 -9.77 -4.22 1.00
C GLN A 137 -10.69 -5.24 0.32
N LEU A 138 -11.88 -5.48 0.89
CA LEU A 138 -12.83 -6.43 0.32
C LEU A 138 -13.35 -6.00 -1.07
N LEU A 139 -13.51 -4.70 -1.31
CA LEU A 139 -13.95 -4.18 -2.60
C LEU A 139 -12.87 -4.35 -3.68
N PHE A 140 -11.61 -4.04 -3.39
CA PHE A 140 -10.52 -4.18 -4.37
C PHE A 140 -10.21 -5.64 -4.71
N HIS A 141 -10.55 -6.57 -3.82
CA HIS A 141 -10.55 -8.01 -4.11
C HIS A 141 -11.73 -8.51 -4.97
N SER A 142 -12.63 -7.64 -5.46
CA SER A 142 -13.79 -8.05 -6.27
C SER A 142 -13.58 -7.95 -7.79
N GLY A 143 -12.45 -7.39 -8.24
CA GLY A 143 -12.22 -7.02 -9.64
C GLY A 143 -11.49 -8.04 -10.52
N TYR A 144 -11.07 -9.19 -9.97
CA TYR A 144 -10.27 -10.19 -10.68
C TYR A 144 -10.48 -11.61 -10.12
N ASP A 145 -9.97 -12.60 -10.85
CA ASP A 145 -10.00 -14.00 -10.40
C ASP A 145 -9.13 -14.20 -9.15
N LEU A 146 -9.79 -14.49 -8.04
CA LEU A 146 -9.15 -14.62 -6.73
C LEU A 146 -8.18 -15.80 -6.66
N THR A 147 -7.00 -15.54 -6.12
CA THR A 147 -6.00 -16.55 -5.80
C THR A 147 -6.25 -17.17 -4.41
N GLU A 148 -5.51 -18.23 -4.06
CA GLU A 148 -5.58 -18.85 -2.73
C GLU A 148 -5.20 -17.87 -1.60
N LYS A 149 -4.21 -17.00 -1.83
CA LYS A 149 -3.82 -15.97 -0.85
C LYS A 149 -4.93 -14.93 -0.65
N ASP A 150 -5.64 -14.58 -1.72
CA ASP A 150 -6.74 -13.62 -1.65
C ASP A 150 -7.92 -14.19 -0.85
N HIS A 151 -8.25 -15.46 -1.07
CA HIS A 151 -9.25 -16.15 -0.26
C HIS A 151 -8.87 -16.24 1.21
N PHE A 152 -7.59 -16.45 1.51
CA PHE A 152 -7.06 -16.44 2.88
C PHE A 152 -7.18 -15.04 3.52
N ASP A 153 -6.77 -13.99 2.80
CA ASP A 153 -6.83 -12.60 3.26
C ASP A 153 -8.28 -12.15 3.51
N ILE A 154 -9.20 -12.44 2.58
CA ILE A 154 -10.64 -12.19 2.75
C ILE A 154 -11.20 -12.90 3.98
N LYS A 155 -10.78 -14.15 4.23
CA LYS A 155 -11.23 -14.90 5.41
C LYS A 155 -10.74 -14.25 6.70
N ASN A 156 -9.50 -13.75 6.73
CA ASN A 156 -8.96 -13.02 7.87
C ASN A 156 -9.70 -11.70 8.10
N LEU A 157 -9.99 -10.93 7.05
CA LEU A 157 -10.80 -9.71 7.13
C LEU A 157 -12.22 -9.98 7.63
N LYS A 158 -12.83 -11.10 7.26
CA LYS A 158 -14.15 -11.48 7.79
C LYS A 158 -14.14 -11.87 9.26
N SER A 159 -12.97 -12.18 9.84
CA SER A 159 -12.82 -12.57 11.24
C SER A 159 -12.68 -11.39 12.21
N ILE A 160 -12.33 -10.21 11.70
CA ILE A 160 -12.31 -8.97 12.49
C ILE A 160 -13.71 -8.37 12.52
N THR A 161 -14.15 -7.96 13.71
CA THR A 161 -15.47 -7.34 13.96
C THR A 161 -15.47 -5.88 13.58
#